data_AF-A0A261KL34-F1
#
_entry.id   AF-A0A261KL34-F1
#
_cell.length_a   1.000
_cell.length_b   1.000
_cell.length_c   1.000
_cell.angle_alpha   90.00
_cell.angle_beta   90.00
_cell.angle_gamma   90.00
#
_symmetry.space_group_name_H-M   'P 1'
#
loop_
_entity.id
_entity.type
_entity.pdbx_description
1 polymer ?
#
loop_
_entity_poly.entity_id
_entity_poly.type
_entity_poly.pdbx_seq_one_letter_code
_entity_poly.pdbx_strand_id
1 'polypeptide(L)' 'MLYQAIKMSRADGTYQEKEKAAVAKAAEILGIERSMVVSIESLAEMEDASERLRLALFETDV' A
#
# COMPACT_ATOMS: atom_id res chain seq x y z
N MET A 1 -10.81 -2.22 -5.64
CA MET A 1 -10.09 -1.83 -6.88
C MET A 1 -8.83 -1.00 -6.56
N LEU A 2 -8.91 0.25 -6.08
CA LEU A 2 -7.71 1.08 -5.82
C LEU A 2 -6.78 0.52 -4.73
N TYR A 3 -7.34 0.07 -3.60
CA TYR A 3 -6.57 -0.58 -2.53
C TYR A 3 -5.81 -1.83 -3.03
N GLN A 4 -6.45 -2.67 -3.85
CA GLN A 4 -5.80 -3.86 -4.41
C GLN A 4 -4.68 -3.49 -5.39
N ALA A 5 -4.85 -2.43 -6.19
CA ALA A 5 -3.79 -1.92 -7.06
C ALA A 5 -2.59 -1.42 -6.24
N ILE A 6 -2.84 -0.68 -5.14
CA ILE A 6 -1.78 -0.22 -4.22
C ILE A 6 -1.04 -1.42 -3.61
N LYS A 7 -1.76 -2.45 -3.14
CA LYS A 7 -1.16 -3.65 -2.55
C LYS A 7 -0.33 -4.44 -3.57
N MET A 8 -0.81 -4.57 -4.81
CA MET A 8 -0.09 -5.24 -5.89
C MET A 8 1.18 -4.49 -6.30
N SER A 9 1.15 -3.16 -6.40
CA SER A 9 2.34 -2.35 -6.66
C SER A 9 3.37 -2.44 -5.53
N ARG A 10 2.93 -2.46 -4.27
CA ARG A 10 3.83 -2.56 -3.11
C ARG A 10 4.48 -3.93 -2.94
N ALA A 11 3.95 -4.98 -3.58
CA ALA A 11 4.45 -6.34 -3.45
C ALA A 11 5.90 -6.52 -3.98
N ASP A 12 6.36 -5.65 -4.89
CA ASP A 12 7.74 -5.64 -5.41
C ASP A 12 8.74 -4.93 -4.46
N GLY A 13 8.30 -4.60 -3.24
CA GLY A 13 9.15 -4.05 -2.16
C GLY A 13 9.63 -2.62 -2.38
N THR A 14 9.36 -2.02 -3.53
CA THR A 14 9.88 -0.70 -3.91
C THR A 14 8.76 0.20 -4.40
N TYR A 15 8.01 0.81 -3.47
CA TYR A 15 6.96 1.79 -3.81
C TYR A 15 7.60 3.10 -4.30
N GLN A 16 7.96 3.15 -5.58
CA GLN A 16 8.69 4.28 -6.19
C GLN A 16 7.75 5.44 -6.54
N GLU A 17 8.30 6.65 -6.67
CA GLU A 17 7.55 7.85 -7.07
C GLU A 17 6.74 7.68 -8.38
N LYS A 18 7.18 6.79 -9.28
CA LYS A 18 6.44 6.44 -10.50
C LYS A 18 5.14 5.68 -10.21
N GLU A 19 5.12 4.81 -9.21
CA GLU A 19 3.93 4.04 -8.83
C GLU A 19 2.94 4.92 -8.08
N LYS A 20 3.40 5.81 -7.21
CA LYS A 20 2.57 6.85 -6.59
C LYS A 20 1.90 7.73 -7.64
N ALA A 21 2.64 8.14 -8.68
CA ALA A 21 2.09 8.93 -9.77
C ALA A 21 1.01 8.15 -10.57
N ALA A 22 1.22 6.84 -10.78
CA ALA A 22 0.24 5.98 -11.45
C ALA A 22 -1.05 5.80 -10.60
N VAL A 23 -0.90 5.60 -9.29
CA VAL A 23 -2.02 5.48 -8.35
C VAL A 23 -2.79 6.79 -8.23
N ALA A 24 -2.10 7.93 -8.16
CA ALA A 24 -2.73 9.25 -8.14
C ALA A 24 -3.54 9.50 -9.42
N LYS A 25 -2.98 9.15 -10.59
CA LYS A 25 -3.66 9.29 -11.88
C LYS A 25 -4.87 8.35 -12.00
N ALA A 26 -4.76 7.12 -11.50
CA ALA A 26 -5.88 6.18 -11.45
C ALA A 26 -6.99 6.67 -10.51
N ALA A 27 -6.63 7.25 -9.36
CA ALA A 27 -7.59 7.82 -8.42
C ALA A 27 -8.32 9.04 -9.01
N GLU A 28 -7.61 9.90 -9.76
CA GLU A 28 -8.20 11.04 -10.47
C GLU A 28 -9.23 10.57 -11.51
N ILE A 29 -8.90 9.55 -12.31
CA ILE A 29 -9.83 8.96 -13.29
C ILE A 29 -11.06 8.34 -12.60
N LEU A 30 -10.89 7.78 -11.42
CA LEU A 30 -11.96 7.16 -10.62
C LEU A 30 -12.76 8.18 -9.79
N GLY A 31 -12.41 9.47 -9.83
CA GLY A 31 -13.07 10.52 -9.04
C GLY A 31 -12.87 10.37 -7.53
N ILE A 32 -11.79 9.72 -7.11
CA ILE A 32 -11.46 9.50 -5.71
C ILE A 32 -10.67 10.70 -5.19
N GLU A 33 -11.11 11.30 -4.08
CA GLU A 33 -10.38 12.40 -3.46
C GLU A 33 -8.98 11.98 -3.01
N ARG A 34 -8.02 12.89 -3.16
CA ARG A 34 -6.62 12.66 -2.79
C ARG A 34 -6.45 12.30 -1.30
N SER A 35 -7.27 12.89 -0.42
CA SER A 35 -7.33 12.58 1.01
C SER A 35 -7.63 11.10 1.27
N MET A 36 -8.55 10.54 0.49
CA MET A 36 -8.95 9.13 0.55
C MET A 36 -7.87 8.22 -0.01
N VAL A 37 -7.16 8.62 -1.08
CA VAL A 37 -6.00 7.89 -1.59
C VAL A 37 -4.92 7.77 -0.52
N VAL A 38 -4.56 8.89 0.12
CA VAL A 38 -3.54 8.91 1.19
C VAL A 38 -3.97 8.01 2.35
N SER A 39 -5.25 8.04 2.74
CA SER A 39 -5.77 7.17 3.79
C SER A 39 -5.65 5.69 3.42
N ILE A 40 -5.92 5.33 2.17
CA ILE A 40 -5.79 3.95 1.67
C ILE A 40 -4.32 3.51 1.61
N GLU A 41 -3.41 4.40 1.19
CA GLU A 41 -1.96 4.14 1.19
C GLU A 41 -1.44 3.90 2.61
N SER A 42 -1.84 4.75 3.57
CA SER A 42 -1.48 4.58 4.98
C SER A 42 -2.02 3.28 5.56
N LEU A 43 -3.26 2.89 5.22
CA LEU A 43 -3.83 1.61 5.65
C LEU A 43 -3.02 0.43 5.13
N ALA A 44 -2.66 0.43 3.84
CA ALA A 44 -1.85 -0.62 3.25
C ALA A 44 -0.45 -0.72 3.90
N GLU A 45 0.15 0.43 4.23
CA GLU A 45 1.43 0.47 4.95
C GLU A 45 1.35 -0.08 6.37
N MET A 46 0.29 0.26 7.10
CA MET A 46 0.06 -0.27 8.45
C MET A 46 -0.14 -1.79 8.43
N GLU A 47 -0.84 -2.32 7.43
CA GLU A 47 -0.99 -3.77 7.27
C GLU A 47 0.34 -4.45 6.96
N ASP A 48 1.15 -3.90 6.03
CA ASP A 48 2.49 -4.43 5.73
C ASP A 48 3.37 -4.44 6.99
N ALA A 49 3.33 -3.36 7.78
CA ALA A 49 4.08 -3.25 9.02
C ALA A 49 3.59 -4.25 10.08
N SER A 50 2.27 -4.40 10.22
CA SER A 50 1.68 -5.38 11.13
C SER A 50 2.03 -6.81 10.75
N GLU A 51 2.08 -7.11 9.45
CA GLU A 51 2.48 -8.43 8.94
C GLU A 51 3.96 -8.69 9.21
N ARG A 52 4.84 -7.71 8.98
CA ARG A 52 6.27 -7.83 9.34
C ARG A 52 6.47 -8.02 10.83
N LEU A 53 5.69 -7.32 11.67
CA LEU A 53 5.72 -7.50 13.12
C LEU A 53 5.25 -8.91 13.50
N ARG A 54 4.19 -9.41 12.86
CA ARG A 54 3.71 -10.79 13.06
C ARG A 54 4.80 -11.79 12.72
N LEU A 55 5.45 -11.66 11.57
CA LEU A 55 6.58 -12.53 11.17
C LEU A 55 7.73 -12.39 12.17
N ALA A 56 8.13 -11.18 12.54
CA ALA A 56 9.22 -10.97 13.49
C ALA A 56 8.94 -11.56 14.88
N LEU A 57 7.69 -11.57 15.35
CA LEU A 57 7.27 -12.10 16.65
C LEU A 57 7.07 -13.62 16.65
N PHE A 58 6.67 -14.21 15.53
CA PHE A 58 6.24 -15.62 15.45
C PHE A 58 7.10 -16.50 14.53
N GLU A 59 7.98 -15.93 13.70
CA GLU A 59 9.05 -16.66 12.99
C GLU A 59 10.35 -16.71 13.80
N THR A 60 10.36 -16.24 15.05
CA THR A 60 11.52 -16.34 15.96
C THR A 60 11.59 -17.64 16.79
N ASP A 61 10.71 -18.62 16.57
CA ASP A 61 10.80 -19.92 17.25
C ASP A 61 11.32 -21.05 16.32
N VAL A 62 12.59 -21.41 16.60
CA VAL A 62 13.42 -22.59 16.22
C VAL A 62 14.08 -22.62 14.84
#